data_AF-L5NG15-F1
#
_entry.id   AF-L5NG15-F1
#
_cell.length_a   1.000
_cell.length_b   1.000
_cell.length_c   1.000
_cell.angle_alpha   90.00
_cell.angle_beta   90.00
_cell.angle_gamma   90.00
#
_symmetry.space_group_name_H-M   'P 1'
#
loop_
_entity.id
_entity.type
_entity.pdbx_description
1 polymer ?
#
loop_
_entity_poly.entity_id
_entity_poly.type
_entity_poly.pdbx_seq_one_letter_code
_entity_poly.pdbx_strand_id
1 'polypeptide(L)'
;MTTSTPHYRQSQTRNLHYHRASEYHKQHDAPADTLENIYDYTRAPAESPVWEPLYYFIEHDLENVLDEYSERISDALRSWTERGETRYVANQMLDALRVCEFEKEQLKEYQQTDPHLR
;
A
#
# COMPACT_ATOMS: atom_id res chain seq x y z
N MET A 1 -12.28 18.13 -29.30
CA MET A 1 -10.93 18.44 -28.79
C MET A 1 -10.80 17.77 -27.44
N THR A 2 -9.97 16.74 -27.36
CA THR A 2 -9.82 15.85 -26.20
C THR A 2 -9.04 16.54 -25.09
N THR A 3 -9.67 16.72 -23.94
CA THR A 3 -9.03 17.15 -22.68
C THR A 3 -8.15 16.03 -22.17
N SER A 4 -6.84 16.14 -22.39
CA SER A 4 -5.84 15.28 -21.74
C SER A 4 -5.62 15.79 -20.31
N THR A 5 -6.17 15.07 -19.34
CA THR A 5 -5.97 15.31 -17.91
C THR A 5 -4.53 14.92 -17.51
N PRO A 6 -3.81 15.69 -16.66
CA PRO A 6 -2.36 15.55 -16.54
C PRO A 6 -1.95 14.41 -15.59
N HIS A 7 -1.40 13.33 -16.13
CA HIS A 7 -0.74 12.23 -15.40
C HIS A 7 0.45 12.70 -14.50
N TYR A 8 0.93 13.93 -14.64
CA TYR A 8 2.12 14.45 -13.95
C TYR A 8 1.95 14.61 -12.42
N ARG A 9 0.77 15.01 -11.94
CA ARG A 9 0.55 15.23 -10.49
C ARG A 9 0.59 13.94 -9.67
N GLN A 10 0.13 12.83 -10.26
CA GLN A 10 0.10 11.51 -9.59
C GLN A 10 1.51 10.96 -9.35
N SER A 11 2.45 11.22 -10.26
CA SER A 11 3.85 10.80 -10.09
C SER A 11 4.57 11.53 -8.95
N GLN A 12 4.26 12.81 -8.72
CA GLN A 12 4.83 13.60 -7.63
C GLN A 12 4.29 13.16 -6.26
N THR A 13 2.99 12.88 -6.14
CA THR A 13 2.41 12.34 -4.90
C THR A 13 2.89 10.92 -4.60
N ARG A 14 3.10 10.07 -5.61
CA ARG A 14 3.70 8.73 -5.47
C ARG A 14 5.11 8.79 -4.88
N ASN A 15 5.96 9.61 -5.50
CA ASN A 15 7.34 9.79 -5.04
C ASN A 15 7.34 10.36 -3.61
N LEU A 16 6.42 11.26 -3.30
CA LEU A 16 6.29 11.85 -1.97
C LEU A 16 5.81 10.86 -0.90
N HIS A 17 4.81 10.01 -1.17
CA HIS A 17 4.35 8.98 -0.23
C HIS A 17 5.45 7.96 0.06
N TYR A 18 6.10 7.45 -1.00
CA TYR A 18 7.26 6.57 -0.87
C TYR A 18 8.38 7.19 -0.06
N HIS A 19 8.75 8.45 -0.34
CA HIS A 19 9.80 9.15 0.42
C HIS A 19 9.42 9.31 1.88
N ARG A 20 8.17 9.65 2.19
CA ARG A 20 7.68 9.75 3.58
C ARG A 20 7.76 8.42 4.30
N ALA A 21 7.33 7.34 3.65
CA ALA A 21 7.42 5.99 4.19
C ALA A 21 8.88 5.57 4.42
N SER A 22 9.74 5.74 3.41
CA SER A 22 11.18 5.44 3.51
C SER A 22 11.86 6.23 4.63
N GLU A 23 11.62 7.53 4.74
CA GLU A 23 12.19 8.37 5.79
C GLU A 23 11.68 7.98 7.18
N TYR A 24 10.39 7.68 7.33
CA TYR A 24 9.84 7.20 8.60
C TYR A 24 10.51 5.88 9.01
N HIS A 25 10.67 4.94 8.06
CA HIS A 25 11.31 3.65 8.33
C HIS A 25 12.77 3.84 8.78
N LYS A 26 13.55 4.69 8.10
CA LYS A 26 14.95 5.00 8.50
C LYS A 26 15.04 5.60 9.89
N GLN A 27 14.09 6.44 10.28
CA GLN A 27 14.07 7.07 11.60
C GLN A 27 13.73 6.08 12.74
N HIS A 28 13.15 4.93 12.41
CA HIS A 28 12.63 3.96 13.38
C HIS A 28 13.27 2.57 13.22
N ASP A 29 14.49 2.53 12.67
CA ASP A 29 15.29 1.31 12.45
C ASP A 29 14.54 0.19 11.72
N ALA A 30 13.60 0.57 10.84
CA ALA A 30 12.83 -0.35 10.03
C ALA A 30 13.38 -0.45 8.59
N PRO A 31 13.12 -1.57 7.88
CA PRO A 31 13.63 -1.76 6.52
C PRO A 31 13.18 -0.65 5.56
N ALA A 32 14.13 0.03 4.93
CA ALA A 32 13.87 1.20 4.07
C ALA A 32 14.66 1.20 2.74
N ASP A 33 15.46 0.17 2.50
CA ASP A 33 16.48 0.16 1.44
C ASP A 33 15.91 -0.11 0.04
N THR A 34 14.75 -0.78 -0.01
CA THR A 34 14.05 -1.12 -1.24
C THR A 34 12.57 -0.86 -1.08
N LEU A 35 11.89 -0.69 -2.21
CA LEU A 35 10.44 -0.63 -2.26
C LEU A 35 9.81 -1.90 -1.65
N GLU A 36 10.41 -3.07 -1.87
CA GLU A 36 9.96 -4.32 -1.25
C GLU A 36 10.02 -4.26 0.27
N ASN A 37 11.14 -3.80 0.81
CA ASN A 37 11.36 -3.66 2.25
C ASN A 37 10.40 -2.63 2.90
N ILE A 38 10.07 -1.57 2.18
CA ILE A 38 9.17 -0.52 2.69
C ILE A 38 7.73 -1.03 2.76
N TYR A 39 7.29 -1.86 1.80
CA TYR A 39 5.94 -2.43 1.77
C TYR A 39 5.86 -3.83 2.39
N ASP A 40 6.85 -4.22 3.18
CA ASP A 40 6.78 -5.42 4.02
C ASP A 40 5.95 -5.13 5.29
N TYR A 41 4.65 -5.40 5.22
CA TYR A 41 3.70 -5.15 6.31
C TYR A 41 3.97 -5.97 7.58
N THR A 42 4.71 -7.07 7.48
CA THR A 42 5.13 -7.84 8.65
C THR A 42 6.15 -7.06 9.48
N ARG A 43 6.95 -6.20 8.83
CA ARG A 43 8.04 -5.43 9.44
C ARG A 43 7.77 -3.93 9.54
N ALA A 44 6.70 -3.46 8.90
CA ALA A 44 6.34 -2.05 8.88
C ALA A 44 6.03 -1.51 10.30
N PRO A 45 6.63 -0.38 10.71
CA PRO A 45 6.27 0.28 11.95
C PRO A 45 4.78 0.64 12.00
N ALA A 46 4.18 0.63 13.19
CA ALA A 46 2.76 0.88 13.36
C ALA A 46 2.32 2.24 12.79
N GLU A 47 3.05 3.32 13.00
CA GLU A 47 2.64 4.65 12.51
C GLU A 47 3.21 4.99 11.12
N SER A 48 3.75 4.01 10.40
CA SER A 48 4.28 4.24 9.06
C SER A 48 3.17 4.66 8.08
N PRO A 49 3.43 5.62 7.17
CA PRO A 49 2.49 6.00 6.12
C PRO A 49 2.07 4.86 5.16
N VAL A 50 2.78 3.73 5.16
CA VAL A 50 2.48 2.56 4.29
C VAL A 50 1.14 1.90 4.60
N TRP A 51 0.55 2.17 5.78
CA TRP A 51 -0.78 1.69 6.16
C TRP A 51 -1.91 2.52 5.55
N GLU A 52 -1.67 3.81 5.23
CA GLU A 52 -2.70 4.72 4.70
C GLU A 52 -3.42 4.16 3.46
N PRO A 53 -2.72 3.58 2.46
CA PRO A 53 -3.39 2.99 1.31
C PRO A 53 -4.30 1.80 1.68
N LEU A 54 -3.91 0.96 2.67
CA LEU A 54 -4.74 -0.18 3.08
C LEU A 54 -6.05 0.28 3.72
N TYR A 55 -5.99 1.29 4.59
CA TYR A 55 -7.19 1.90 5.17
C TYR A 55 -8.05 2.57 4.10
N TYR A 56 -7.44 3.31 3.17
CA TYR A 56 -8.16 3.91 2.05
C TYR A 56 -8.91 2.84 1.23
N PHE A 57 -8.28 1.68 0.99
CA PHE A 57 -8.92 0.57 0.28
C PHE A 57 -10.09 -0.03 1.05
N ILE A 58 -9.93 -0.30 2.34
CA ILE A 58 -11.03 -0.84 3.15
C ILE A 58 -12.20 0.17 3.19
N GLU A 59 -11.93 1.45 3.42
CA GLU A 59 -12.98 2.47 3.59
C GLU A 59 -13.72 2.84 2.30
N HIS A 60 -13.04 2.81 1.14
CA HIS A 60 -13.60 3.29 -0.12
C HIS A 60 -13.92 2.20 -1.15
N ASP A 61 -13.36 1.00 -1.01
CA ASP A 61 -13.48 -0.05 -2.02
C ASP A 61 -14.38 -1.22 -1.56
N LEU A 62 -14.82 -1.29 -0.29
CA LEU A 62 -15.79 -2.29 0.21
C LEU A 62 -17.16 -2.26 -0.51
N GLU A 63 -17.48 -1.17 -1.23
CA GLU A 63 -18.72 -1.07 -2.03
C GLU A 63 -18.68 -1.89 -3.35
N ASN A 64 -17.53 -2.45 -3.76
CA ASN A 64 -17.44 -3.28 -4.98
C ASN A 64 -16.77 -4.64 -4.68
N VAL A 65 -17.60 -5.69 -4.61
CA VAL A 65 -17.37 -7.03 -4.04
C VAL A 65 -16.14 -7.82 -4.55
N LEU A 66 -15.67 -8.67 -3.64
CA LEU A 66 -14.41 -9.42 -3.45
C LEU A 66 -13.80 -10.24 -4.60
N ASP A 67 -14.44 -10.37 -5.76
CA ASP A 67 -13.90 -11.16 -6.88
C ASP A 67 -13.08 -10.33 -7.90
N GLU A 68 -13.26 -9.01 -7.95
CA GLU A 68 -12.51 -8.11 -8.83
C GLU A 68 -11.26 -7.50 -8.17
N TYR A 69 -10.98 -7.76 -6.90
CA TYR A 69 -9.98 -6.97 -6.16
C TYR A 69 -8.54 -7.20 -6.61
N SER A 70 -8.14 -8.41 -6.99
CA SER A 70 -6.77 -8.58 -7.50
C SER A 70 -6.60 -7.86 -8.84
N GLU A 71 -7.64 -7.84 -9.67
CA GLU A 71 -7.63 -7.16 -10.97
C GLU A 71 -7.79 -5.66 -10.82
N ARG A 72 -8.56 -5.15 -9.84
CA ARG A 72 -8.73 -3.71 -9.53
C ARG A 72 -7.59 -3.13 -8.74
N ILE A 73 -7.05 -3.83 -7.75
CA ILE A 73 -5.77 -3.49 -7.11
C ILE A 73 -4.72 -3.52 -8.20
N SER A 74 -4.62 -4.59 -9.01
CA SER A 74 -3.71 -4.62 -10.16
C SER A 74 -4.02 -3.59 -11.23
N ASP A 75 -5.25 -3.12 -11.45
CA ASP A 75 -5.64 -2.16 -12.50
C ASP A 75 -5.52 -0.71 -12.03
N ALA A 76 -5.83 -0.44 -10.76
CA ALA A 76 -5.40 0.75 -10.07
C ALA A 76 -3.89 0.79 -10.11
N LEU A 77 -3.19 -0.29 -9.75
CA LEU A 77 -1.73 -0.42 -9.82
C LEU A 77 -1.16 -0.45 -11.24
N ARG A 78 -1.91 -0.90 -12.26
CA ARG A 78 -1.53 -0.90 -13.69
C ARG A 78 -1.74 0.49 -14.29
N SER A 79 -2.76 1.21 -13.83
CA SER A 79 -2.89 2.66 -13.93
C SER A 79 -1.76 3.37 -13.14
N TRP A 80 -1.21 2.73 -12.10
CA TRP A 80 0.02 3.10 -11.38
C TRP A 80 1.32 2.62 -12.09
N THR A 81 1.26 2.37 -13.41
CA THR A 81 2.31 2.34 -14.48
C THR A 81 3.01 1.03 -14.87
N GLU A 82 3.39 0.98 -16.15
CA GLU A 82 4.25 0.01 -16.83
C GLU A 82 5.51 -0.36 -16.01
N ARG A 83 5.66 -1.65 -15.62
CA ARG A 83 6.88 -2.41 -15.17
C ARG A 83 6.86 -2.97 -13.73
N GLY A 84 7.06 -4.29 -13.64
CA GLY A 84 7.72 -5.07 -12.57
C GLY A 84 7.40 -4.78 -11.10
N GLU A 85 8.09 -3.79 -10.53
CA GLU A 85 8.14 -3.49 -9.08
C GLU A 85 6.77 -3.14 -8.49
N THR A 86 5.89 -2.53 -9.29
CA THR A 86 4.52 -2.20 -8.88
C THR A 86 3.68 -3.45 -8.57
N ARG A 87 3.89 -4.55 -9.31
CA ARG A 87 3.18 -5.81 -9.07
C ARG A 87 3.56 -6.44 -7.74
N TYR A 88 4.82 -6.27 -7.33
CA TYR A 88 5.26 -6.77 -6.03
C TYR A 88 4.52 -6.04 -4.90
N VAL A 89 4.51 -4.70 -4.91
CA VAL A 89 3.81 -3.92 -3.89
C VAL A 89 2.32 -4.22 -3.87
N ALA A 90 1.70 -4.37 -5.05
CA ALA A 90 0.31 -4.81 -5.17
C ALA A 90 0.03 -6.11 -4.40
N ASN A 91 0.91 -7.10 -4.58
CA ASN A 91 0.76 -8.39 -3.92
C ASN A 91 0.95 -8.26 -2.40
N GLN A 92 1.96 -7.52 -1.94
CA GLN A 92 2.16 -7.29 -0.50
C GLN A 92 0.95 -6.62 0.16
N MET A 93 0.37 -5.62 -0.52
CA MET A 93 -0.84 -4.94 -0.05
C MET A 93 -2.03 -5.90 0.01
N LEU A 94 -2.23 -6.70 -1.04
CA LEU A 94 -3.31 -7.68 -1.11
C LEU A 94 -3.16 -8.77 -0.04
N ASP A 95 -1.94 -9.24 0.21
CA ASP A 95 -1.67 -10.26 1.21
C ASP A 95 -1.94 -9.72 2.63
N ALA A 96 -1.53 -8.49 2.93
CA ALA A 96 -1.87 -7.84 4.19
C ALA A 96 -3.39 -7.68 4.38
N LEU A 97 -4.11 -7.24 3.34
CA LEU A 97 -5.57 -7.13 3.38
C LEU A 97 -6.25 -8.48 3.58
N ARG A 98 -5.74 -9.55 2.94
CA ARG A 98 -6.26 -10.92 3.11
C ARG A 98 -6.06 -11.44 4.52
N VAL A 99 -4.88 -11.21 5.12
CA VAL A 99 -4.60 -11.56 6.52
C VAL A 99 -5.60 -10.88 7.46
N CYS A 100 -5.96 -9.64 7.16
CA CYS A 100 -6.91 -8.86 7.94
C CYS A 100 -8.37 -9.08 7.50
N GLU A 101 -8.64 -10.06 6.65
CA GLU A 101 -9.97 -10.35 6.09
C GLU A 101 -10.71 -9.13 5.51
N PHE A 102 -9.95 -8.12 5.05
CA PHE A 102 -10.48 -6.83 4.58
C PHE A 102 -11.29 -6.05 5.65
N GLU A 103 -11.14 -6.37 6.92
CA GLU A 103 -11.81 -5.72 8.04
C GLU A 103 -10.91 -4.64 8.66
N LYS A 104 -11.49 -3.45 8.90
CA LYS A 104 -10.74 -2.29 9.41
C LYS A 104 -10.17 -2.56 10.80
N GLU A 105 -10.96 -3.22 11.65
CA GLU A 105 -10.59 -3.57 13.01
C GLU A 105 -9.43 -4.57 13.03
N GLN A 106 -9.46 -5.57 12.14
CA GLN A 106 -8.39 -6.56 12.00
C GLN A 106 -7.11 -5.92 11.46
N LEU A 107 -7.21 -5.02 10.48
CA LEU A 107 -6.07 -4.26 9.98
C LEU A 107 -5.42 -3.42 11.08
N LYS A 108 -6.24 -2.80 11.93
CA LYS A 108 -5.75 -2.02 13.07
C LYS A 108 -5.05 -2.91 14.10
N GLU A 109 -5.60 -4.08 14.41
CA GLU A 109 -4.96 -5.04 15.31
C GLU A 109 -3.62 -5.53 14.76
N TYR A 110 -3.59 -5.90 13.48
CA TYR A 110 -2.37 -6.32 12.78
C TYR A 110 -1.30 -5.21 12.79
N GLN A 111 -1.68 -3.97 12.47
CA GLN A 111 -0.81 -2.79 12.51
C GLN A 111 -0.22 -2.53 13.91
N GLN A 112 -0.95 -2.81 14.98
CA GLN A 112 -0.52 -2.57 16.37
C GLN A 112 0.22 -3.76 16.98
N THR A 113 0.12 -4.95 16.36
CA THR A 113 0.88 -6.13 16.79
C THR A 113 2.37 -5.86 16.63
N ASP A 114 3.20 -6.31 17.57
CA ASP A 114 4.66 -6.19 17.45
C ASP A 114 5.12 -6.85 16.13
N PRO A 115 5.94 -6.19 15.29
CA PRO A 115 6.46 -6.78 14.05
C PRO A 115 7.09 -8.18 14.20
N HIS A 116 7.63 -8.52 15.37
CA HIS A 116 8.18 -9.84 15.65
C HIS A 116 7.13 -10.93 15.92
N LEU A 117 5.86 -10.55 16.07
CA LEU A 117 4.72 -11.42 16.40
C LEU A 117 3.68 -11.50 15.26
N ARG A 118 3.93 -10.83 14.12
CA ARG A 118 3.06 -10.81 12.94
C ARG A 118 3.31 -11.96 11.98
#